data_AF-A0A5C4VZP7-F1
#
_entry.id   AF-A0A5C4VZP7-F1
#
_cell.length_a   1.000
_cell.length_b   1.000
_cell.length_c   1.000
_cell.angle_alpha   90.00
_cell.angle_beta   90.00
_cell.angle_gamma   90.00
#
_symmetry.space_group_name_H-M   'P 1'
#
loop_
_entity.id
_entity.type
_entity.pdbx_description
1 polymer ?
#
loop_
_entity_poly.entity_id
_entity_poly.type
_entity_poly.pdbx_seq_one_letter_code
_entity_poly.pdbx_strand_id
1 'polypeptide(L)'
;GNHNLSVADVDADGRDEIVYGSMAVNDNGAPLWNNRNGHGDAMHVGDLDPSRPGLEEFKVDEDSSKPGSWFADARTGQVLWSTASGGDNGRGVSGDIWAGSRGAESWSARDGSLRSPSGANVGRKPSSMNFLAWWDADAVRELLDGTHIDKYGTGGDSRLLTGSDVHSNNGTKAVPSLSGDVLGDWREEVIWPTSDNRALRIYATPVRTGIKIHTLLHDPQYRVALAWQNTAYNQPPHPSFFIGDGMSTPPQPDIYVR
;
A
#
# COMPACT_ATOMS: atom_id res chain seq x y z
N GLY A 1 9.75 7.88 12.48
CA GLY A 1 8.34 8.26 12.58
C GLY A 1 7.94 8.98 11.33
N ASN A 2 7.00 8.41 10.58
CA ASN A 2 6.38 9.07 9.43
C ASN A 2 5.11 9.82 9.86
N HIS A 3 4.47 10.48 8.89
CA HIS A 3 3.09 10.93 9.01
C HIS A 3 2.06 9.80 8.85
N ASN A 4 2.44 8.56 9.19
CA ASN A 4 1.65 7.35 9.11
C ASN A 4 2.37 6.24 9.89
N LEU A 5 1.66 5.16 10.17
CA LEU A 5 2.18 3.96 10.80
C LEU A 5 1.55 2.72 10.15
N SER A 6 2.18 1.55 10.31
CA SER A 6 1.63 0.25 9.94
C SER A 6 1.65 -0.63 11.17
N VAL A 7 0.74 -1.60 11.21
CA VAL A 7 0.59 -2.57 12.29
C VAL A 7 0.54 -3.94 11.64
N ALA A 8 1.49 -4.81 11.98
CA ALA A 8 1.64 -6.12 11.38
C ALA A 8 2.48 -7.03 12.30
N ASP A 9 2.18 -8.33 12.30
CA ASP A 9 3.04 -9.38 12.86
C ASP A 9 4.26 -9.57 11.94
N VAL A 10 5.31 -8.79 12.17
CA VAL A 10 6.51 -8.80 11.32
C VAL A 10 7.52 -9.86 11.77
N ASP A 11 7.43 -10.33 13.01
CA ASP A 11 8.34 -11.34 13.55
C ASP A 11 7.78 -12.77 13.64
N ALA A 12 6.50 -12.92 13.26
CA ALA A 12 5.73 -14.15 13.14
C ALA A 12 5.46 -14.86 14.48
N ASP A 13 5.23 -14.10 15.56
CA ASP A 13 4.90 -14.62 16.88
C ASP A 13 3.38 -14.66 17.18
N GLY A 14 2.56 -14.18 16.23
CA GLY A 14 1.10 -14.10 16.33
C GLY A 14 0.59 -12.82 17.02
N ARG A 15 1.45 -11.82 17.20
CA ARG A 15 1.12 -10.51 17.77
C ARG A 15 1.58 -9.42 16.81
N ASP A 16 0.92 -8.27 16.89
CA ASP A 16 1.24 -7.17 16.01
C ASP A 16 2.33 -6.26 16.59
N GLU A 17 3.31 -5.95 15.76
CA GLU A 17 4.26 -4.86 15.99
C GLU A 17 3.79 -3.57 15.34
N ILE A 18 4.36 -2.44 15.80
CA ILE A 18 4.12 -1.12 15.20
C ILE A 18 5.33 -0.74 14.37
N VAL A 19 5.18 -0.73 13.04
CA VAL A 19 6.15 -0.13 12.12
C VAL A 19 5.86 1.37 12.02
N TYR A 20 6.80 2.20 12.46
CA TYR A 20 6.64 3.64 12.64
C TYR A 20 7.62 4.44 11.77
N GLY A 21 7.54 4.20 10.45
CA GLY A 21 8.51 4.66 9.47
C GLY A 21 9.85 3.96 9.71
N SER A 22 10.93 4.73 9.87
CA SER A 22 12.30 4.19 10.04
C SER A 22 12.61 3.49 11.39
N MET A 23 11.59 3.01 12.10
CA MET A 23 11.74 2.19 13.31
C MET A 23 10.52 1.30 13.50
N ALA A 24 10.69 0.19 14.22
CA ALA A 24 9.57 -0.63 14.70
C ALA A 24 9.63 -0.82 16.22
N VAL A 25 8.44 -0.95 16.81
CA VAL A 25 8.22 -1.22 18.24
C VAL A 25 7.55 -2.59 18.36
N ASN A 26 8.10 -3.42 19.25
CA ASN A 26 7.64 -4.78 19.48
C ASN A 26 6.26 -4.80 20.20
N ASP A 27 5.55 -5.93 20.16
CA ASP A 27 4.25 -6.19 20.81
C ASP A 27 4.24 -5.81 22.31
N ASN A 28 5.39 -5.98 22.96
CA ASN A 28 5.63 -5.72 24.38
C ASN A 28 6.11 -4.28 24.68
N GLY A 29 6.17 -3.41 23.67
CA GLY A 29 6.57 -2.01 23.78
C GLY A 29 8.09 -1.77 23.76
N ALA A 30 8.92 -2.81 23.67
CA ALA A 30 10.36 -2.64 23.47
C ALA A 30 10.69 -2.19 22.05
N PRO A 31 11.83 -1.51 21.81
CA PRO A 31 12.30 -1.26 20.45
C PRO A 31 12.59 -2.59 19.73
N LEU A 32 12.05 -2.77 18.52
CA LEU A 32 12.37 -3.91 17.66
C LEU A 32 13.60 -3.58 16.81
N TRP A 33 13.54 -2.51 16.02
CA TRP A 33 14.67 -2.00 15.24
C TRP A 33 14.54 -0.50 14.95
N ASN A 34 15.65 0.14 14.56
CA ASN A 34 15.70 1.50 14.06
C ASN A 34 16.85 1.64 13.06
N ASN A 35 16.53 1.82 11.77
CA ASN A 35 17.53 1.88 10.70
C ASN A 35 18.12 3.29 10.52
N ARG A 36 17.66 4.28 11.31
CA ARG A 36 18.13 5.67 11.35
C ARG A 36 18.04 6.41 10.00
N ASN A 37 17.14 5.98 9.11
CA ASN A 37 16.81 6.69 7.88
C ASN A 37 15.87 7.89 8.09
N GLY A 38 15.28 8.01 9.28
CA GLY A 38 14.59 9.22 9.72
C GLY A 38 13.13 9.31 9.28
N HIS A 39 12.67 10.53 9.04
CA HIS A 39 11.28 10.85 8.74
C HIS A 39 10.96 10.67 7.24
N GLY A 40 9.69 10.43 6.93
CA GLY A 40 9.16 10.52 5.57
C GLY A 40 7.63 10.52 5.54
N ASP A 41 7.11 10.57 4.32
CA ASP A 41 5.72 10.91 4.03
C ASP A 41 4.84 9.75 3.56
N ALA A 42 5.46 8.62 3.22
CA ALA A 42 4.78 7.42 2.75
C ALA A 42 5.55 6.15 3.11
N MET A 43 4.82 5.07 3.39
CA MET A 43 5.39 3.73 3.55
C MET A 43 4.34 2.65 3.30
N HIS A 44 4.79 1.48 2.88
CA HIS A 44 3.97 0.31 2.57
C HIS A 44 4.59 -0.90 3.26
N VAL A 45 3.82 -1.60 4.07
CA VAL A 45 4.25 -2.81 4.79
C VAL A 45 3.33 -3.95 4.38
N GLY A 46 3.91 -5.06 3.92
CA GLY A 46 3.19 -6.25 3.49
C GLY A 46 4.13 -7.29 2.91
N ASP A 47 3.57 -8.38 2.38
CA ASP A 47 4.31 -9.37 1.61
C ASP A 47 4.57 -8.78 0.21
N LEU A 48 5.64 -7.99 0.09
CA LEU A 48 5.98 -7.23 -1.12
C LEU A 48 6.92 -8.03 -2.02
N ASP A 49 7.80 -8.85 -1.44
CA ASP A 49 8.60 -9.86 -2.13
C ASP A 49 8.13 -11.27 -1.76
N PRO A 50 7.14 -11.85 -2.47
CA PRO A 50 6.63 -13.20 -2.16
C PRO A 50 7.66 -14.31 -2.39
N SER A 51 8.88 -14.00 -2.86
CA SER A 51 9.98 -14.96 -2.93
C SER A 51 10.82 -15.02 -1.64
N ARG A 52 10.56 -14.12 -0.69
CA ARG A 52 11.23 -14.02 0.61
C ARG A 52 10.23 -14.34 1.73
N PRO A 53 10.59 -15.16 2.72
CA PRO A 53 9.75 -15.34 3.90
C PRO A 53 9.71 -14.06 4.75
N GLY A 54 8.51 -13.67 5.17
CA GLY A 54 8.30 -12.50 6.03
C GLY A 54 7.66 -11.35 5.26
N LEU A 55 7.60 -10.19 5.90
CA LEU A 55 7.08 -8.97 5.31
C LEU A 55 8.23 -8.00 4.99
N GLU A 56 7.97 -7.10 4.07
CA GLU A 56 8.87 -5.99 3.74
C GLU A 56 8.22 -4.64 3.98
N GLU A 57 9.08 -3.63 4.15
CA GLU A 57 8.70 -2.23 4.17
C GLU A 57 9.35 -1.51 2.98
N PHE A 58 8.52 -0.88 2.14
CA PHE A 58 8.96 0.15 1.22
C PHE A 58 8.65 1.53 1.79
N LYS A 59 9.65 2.42 1.85
CA LYS A 59 9.51 3.76 2.42
C LYS A 59 10.28 4.80 1.63
N VAL A 60 9.78 6.04 1.65
CA VAL A 60 10.48 7.23 1.16
C VAL A 60 10.97 8.12 2.31
N ASP A 61 12.09 8.83 2.13
CA ASP A 61 12.66 9.73 3.14
C ASP A 61 12.62 11.20 2.69
N GLU A 62 12.42 12.10 3.65
CA GLU A 62 12.39 13.56 3.44
C GLU A 62 13.79 14.20 3.58
N ASP A 63 14.66 13.61 4.40
CA ASP A 63 16.00 14.14 4.63
C ASP A 63 16.90 13.93 3.40
N SER A 64 17.36 15.05 2.83
CA SER A 64 18.25 15.07 1.66
C SER A 64 19.55 14.28 1.79
N SER A 65 20.01 14.01 3.01
CA SER A 65 21.21 13.21 3.30
C SER A 65 20.95 11.71 3.34
N LYS A 66 19.67 11.29 3.34
CA LYS A 66 19.23 9.90 3.39
C LYS A 66 18.84 9.39 2.01
N PRO A 67 18.82 8.06 1.79
CA PRO A 67 18.31 7.50 0.54
C PRO A 67 16.94 8.07 0.19
N GLY A 68 16.67 8.39 -1.08
CA GLY A 68 15.35 8.91 -1.44
C GLY A 68 14.21 7.94 -1.12
N SER A 69 14.48 6.65 -1.26
CA SER A 69 13.61 5.56 -0.86
C SER A 69 14.43 4.31 -0.57
N TRP A 70 13.84 3.39 0.18
CA TRP A 70 14.45 2.10 0.50
C TRP A 70 13.40 1.03 0.67
N PHE A 71 13.86 -0.21 0.56
CA PHE A 71 13.09 -1.42 0.75
C PHE A 71 13.84 -2.29 1.74
N ALA A 72 13.16 -2.72 2.80
CA ALA A 72 13.78 -3.40 3.92
C ALA A 72 12.95 -4.61 4.38
N ASP A 73 13.64 -5.55 5.01
CA ASP A 73 13.01 -6.60 5.80
C ASP A 73 12.28 -5.97 7.01
N ALA A 74 10.96 -6.19 7.12
CA ALA A 74 10.13 -5.51 8.12
C ALA A 74 10.40 -6.02 9.55
N ARG A 75 10.93 -7.23 9.70
CA ARG A 75 11.29 -7.82 11.01
C ARG A 75 12.54 -7.20 11.60
N THR A 76 13.53 -6.93 10.75
CA THR A 76 14.89 -6.58 11.19
C THR A 76 15.28 -5.13 10.88
N GLY A 77 14.54 -4.46 9.99
CA GLY A 77 14.90 -3.15 9.46
C GLY A 77 16.11 -3.18 8.53
N GLN A 78 16.58 -4.37 8.14
CA GLN A 78 17.71 -4.50 7.22
C GLN A 78 17.31 -4.01 5.82
N VAL A 79 17.94 -2.93 5.38
CA VAL A 79 17.76 -2.41 4.02
C VAL A 79 18.29 -3.42 3.00
N LEU A 80 17.41 -3.88 2.12
CA LEU A 80 17.69 -4.83 1.04
C LEU A 80 18.18 -4.09 -0.21
N TRP A 81 17.57 -2.93 -0.50
CA TRP A 81 18.06 -1.97 -1.50
C TRP A 81 17.58 -0.56 -1.19
N SER A 82 18.25 0.42 -1.78
CA SER A 82 17.88 1.83 -1.65
C SER A 82 18.19 2.62 -2.92
N THR A 83 17.50 3.75 -3.09
CA THR A 83 17.81 4.73 -4.14
C THR A 83 18.82 5.77 -3.65
N ALA A 84 19.35 6.58 -4.58
CA ALA A 84 20.27 7.65 -4.21
C ALA A 84 19.59 8.72 -3.34
N SER A 85 20.38 9.39 -2.50
CA SER A 85 19.96 10.59 -1.78
C SER A 85 19.81 11.80 -2.73
N GLY A 86 19.24 12.90 -2.25
CA GLY A 86 19.16 14.12 -3.08
C GLY A 86 18.07 15.16 -2.77
N GLY A 87 17.30 15.01 -1.68
CA GLY A 87 16.32 16.02 -1.23
C GLY A 87 15.18 15.44 -0.38
N ASP A 88 13.99 16.03 -0.46
CA ASP A 88 12.70 15.44 0.00
C ASP A 88 11.99 14.55 -1.06
N ASN A 89 11.74 13.26 -0.77
CA ASN A 89 10.94 12.37 -1.63
C ASN A 89 9.53 12.16 -1.06
N GLY A 90 8.68 13.19 -1.11
CA GLY A 90 7.39 13.22 -0.40
C GLY A 90 6.28 12.25 -0.86
N ARG A 91 6.53 11.32 -1.80
CA ARG A 91 5.57 10.27 -2.21
C ARG A 91 6.29 8.99 -2.63
N GLY A 92 5.74 7.85 -2.25
CA GLY A 92 6.09 6.56 -2.81
C GLY A 92 4.97 5.57 -2.64
N VAL A 93 4.95 4.53 -3.47
CA VAL A 93 3.96 3.45 -3.44
C VAL A 93 4.67 2.12 -3.67
N SER A 94 4.18 1.08 -3.02
CA SER A 94 4.56 -0.31 -3.33
C SER A 94 3.31 -1.18 -3.50
N GLY A 95 3.21 -1.90 -4.61
CA GLY A 95 2.11 -2.82 -4.90
C GLY A 95 2.35 -3.52 -6.23
N ASP A 96 1.85 -4.75 -6.38
CA ASP A 96 1.90 -5.44 -7.67
C ASP A 96 0.90 -4.77 -8.60
N ILE A 97 1.39 -4.02 -9.58
CA ILE A 97 0.56 -3.28 -10.54
C ILE A 97 0.71 -3.83 -11.95
N TRP A 98 1.57 -4.84 -12.13
CA TRP A 98 1.95 -5.32 -13.44
C TRP A 98 2.35 -6.79 -13.42
N ALA A 99 1.47 -7.63 -13.98
CA ALA A 99 1.68 -9.07 -14.12
C ALA A 99 2.93 -9.49 -14.93
N GLY A 100 3.63 -8.55 -15.58
CA GLY A 100 4.92 -8.82 -16.23
C GLY A 100 6.11 -8.79 -15.27
N SER A 101 5.90 -8.46 -14.00
CA SER A 101 6.87 -8.45 -12.93
C SER A 101 6.31 -9.22 -11.73
N ARG A 102 7.18 -9.85 -10.94
CA ARG A 102 6.77 -10.70 -9.81
C ARG A 102 6.89 -9.92 -8.51
N GLY A 103 5.84 -9.96 -7.69
CA GLY A 103 5.78 -9.26 -6.42
C GLY A 103 5.36 -7.81 -6.58
N ALA A 104 5.45 -7.04 -5.51
CA ALA A 104 5.08 -5.64 -5.51
C ALA A 104 6.16 -4.76 -6.12
N GLU A 105 5.81 -4.01 -7.17
CA GLU A 105 6.69 -2.96 -7.66
C GLU A 105 6.66 -1.75 -6.75
N SER A 106 7.77 -1.02 -6.70
CA SER A 106 7.93 0.19 -5.90
C SER A 106 8.35 1.38 -6.76
N TRP A 107 7.70 2.53 -6.55
CA TRP A 107 8.02 3.78 -7.26
C TRP A 107 7.82 4.99 -6.34
N SER A 108 8.41 6.13 -6.72
CA SER A 108 8.39 7.34 -5.89
C SER A 108 8.51 8.63 -6.69
N ALA A 109 8.29 9.78 -6.04
CA ALA A 109 8.33 11.09 -6.69
C ALA A 109 9.69 11.36 -7.34
N ARG A 110 10.77 10.96 -6.66
CA ARG A 110 12.16 11.20 -7.10
C ARG A 110 12.81 10.12 -7.93
N ASP A 111 12.33 8.90 -7.90
CA ASP A 111 12.80 7.87 -8.82
C ASP A 111 12.04 7.98 -10.14
N GLY A 112 12.73 7.88 -11.28
CA GLY A 112 12.10 7.79 -12.59
C GLY A 112 11.67 6.36 -12.95
N SER A 113 12.08 5.38 -12.15
CA SER A 113 11.94 3.95 -12.43
C SER A 113 10.74 3.34 -11.69
N LEU A 114 10.19 2.26 -12.25
CA LEU A 114 9.39 1.29 -11.52
C LEU A 114 10.32 0.15 -11.10
N ARG A 115 10.47 -0.11 -9.80
CA ARG A 115 11.40 -1.12 -9.29
C ARG A 115 10.70 -2.39 -8.89
N SER A 116 11.24 -3.54 -9.25
CA SER A 116 10.85 -4.84 -8.67
C SER A 116 11.20 -4.91 -7.18
N PRO A 117 10.74 -5.96 -6.46
CA PRO A 117 11.17 -6.21 -5.08
C PRO A 117 12.69 -6.37 -4.91
N SER A 118 13.41 -6.79 -5.96
CA SER A 118 14.88 -6.85 -5.98
C SER A 118 15.57 -5.49 -6.24
N GLY A 119 14.81 -4.43 -6.48
CA GLY A 119 15.32 -3.08 -6.76
C GLY A 119 15.69 -2.84 -8.23
N ALA A 120 15.50 -3.82 -9.12
CA ALA A 120 15.78 -3.68 -10.54
C ALA A 120 14.70 -2.82 -11.23
N ASN A 121 15.08 -2.00 -12.21
CA ASN A 121 14.10 -1.28 -13.01
C ASN A 121 13.38 -2.25 -13.95
N VAL A 122 12.05 -2.32 -13.83
CA VAL A 122 11.19 -3.21 -14.62
C VAL A 122 10.25 -2.45 -15.55
N GLY A 123 10.14 -1.13 -15.43
CA GLY A 123 9.21 -0.39 -16.27
C GLY A 123 9.21 1.11 -16.05
N ARG A 124 8.27 1.77 -16.73
CA ARG A 124 8.03 3.20 -16.53
C ARG A 124 7.39 3.44 -15.17
N LYS A 125 7.67 4.60 -14.58
CA LYS A 125 6.94 5.08 -13.41
C LYS A 125 5.43 5.30 -13.73
N PRO A 126 4.51 4.84 -12.86
CA PRO A 126 3.08 5.19 -12.87
C PRO A 126 2.82 6.70 -12.82
N SER A 127 1.67 7.16 -13.34
CA SER A 127 1.32 8.59 -13.32
C SER A 127 0.96 9.10 -11.93
N SER A 128 0.49 8.24 -11.03
CA SER A 128 0.11 8.58 -9.66
C SER A 128 0.95 7.85 -8.61
N MET A 129 1.07 8.47 -7.44
CA MET A 129 1.79 7.96 -6.26
C MET A 129 0.97 8.32 -5.02
N ASN A 130 -0.12 7.58 -4.80
CA ASN A 130 -1.06 7.86 -3.71
C ASN A 130 -1.60 6.55 -3.12
N PHE A 131 -2.84 6.18 -3.45
CA PHE A 131 -3.46 4.94 -3.01
C PHE A 131 -3.40 3.87 -4.08
N LEU A 132 -3.77 2.67 -3.67
CA LEU A 132 -3.97 1.50 -4.48
C LEU A 132 -5.38 0.96 -4.22
N ALA A 133 -5.96 0.27 -5.21
CA ALA A 133 -7.24 -0.41 -5.07
C ALA A 133 -7.23 -1.71 -5.88
N TRP A 134 -7.63 -2.84 -5.30
CA TRP A 134 -8.06 -3.97 -6.12
C TRP A 134 -9.47 -3.68 -6.66
N TRP A 135 -9.58 -3.32 -7.93
CA TRP A 135 -10.81 -2.80 -8.51
C TRP A 135 -11.34 -3.67 -9.66
N ASP A 136 -10.49 -4.20 -10.53
CA ASP A 136 -10.93 -4.93 -11.72
C ASP A 136 -11.13 -6.45 -11.50
N ALA A 137 -10.77 -7.29 -12.46
CA ALA A 137 -11.00 -8.72 -12.44
C ALA A 137 -9.76 -9.53 -12.02
N ASP A 138 -8.56 -8.99 -12.25
CA ASP A 138 -7.31 -9.70 -12.02
C ASP A 138 -6.75 -9.44 -10.61
N ALA A 139 -5.59 -10.02 -10.31
CA ALA A 139 -4.99 -9.95 -8.98
C ALA A 139 -4.06 -8.75 -8.82
N VAL A 140 -3.65 -8.09 -9.91
CA VAL A 140 -2.79 -6.91 -9.81
C VAL A 140 -3.63 -5.70 -9.45
N ARG A 141 -3.00 -4.74 -8.79
CA ARG A 141 -3.66 -3.64 -8.12
C ARG A 141 -3.72 -2.41 -9.02
N GLU A 142 -4.84 -1.70 -8.94
CA GLU A 142 -5.03 -0.44 -9.64
C GLU A 142 -4.50 0.72 -8.82
N LEU A 143 -4.28 1.84 -9.50
CA LEU A 143 -3.84 3.11 -8.96
C LEU A 143 -5.07 3.95 -8.57
N LEU A 144 -5.11 4.46 -7.34
CA LEU A 144 -6.18 5.34 -6.84
C LEU A 144 -5.59 6.71 -6.49
N ASP A 145 -6.04 7.76 -7.17
CA ASP A 145 -5.62 9.14 -6.89
C ASP A 145 -6.75 10.14 -7.20
N GLY A 146 -6.90 11.14 -6.33
CA GLY A 146 -8.01 12.09 -6.44
C GLY A 146 -9.36 11.39 -6.42
N THR A 147 -10.10 11.50 -7.52
CA THR A 147 -11.42 10.87 -7.71
C THR A 147 -11.41 9.86 -8.84
N HIS A 148 -10.26 9.24 -9.14
CA HIS A 148 -10.16 8.27 -10.23
C HIS A 148 -9.36 7.03 -9.87
N ILE A 149 -9.66 5.96 -10.61
CA ILE A 149 -8.94 4.69 -10.58
C ILE A 149 -8.38 4.43 -11.98
N ASP A 150 -7.09 4.12 -12.07
CA ASP A 150 -6.40 3.80 -13.31
C ASP A 150 -5.71 2.44 -13.23
N LYS A 151 -5.71 1.69 -14.33
CA LYS A 151 -4.91 0.48 -14.51
C LYS A 151 -3.54 0.85 -15.07
N TYR A 152 -2.47 0.32 -14.48
CA TYR A 152 -1.14 0.46 -15.04
C TYR A 152 -1.00 -0.35 -16.34
N GLY A 153 -0.33 0.24 -17.33
CA GLY A 153 0.09 -0.45 -18.55
C GLY A 153 1.43 0.05 -19.04
N THR A 154 2.26 -0.80 -19.64
CA THR A 154 3.62 -0.42 -20.04
C THR A 154 3.67 0.75 -21.04
N GLY A 155 2.61 0.95 -21.84
CA GLY A 155 2.44 2.09 -22.75
C GLY A 155 1.77 3.34 -22.15
N GLY A 156 1.20 3.24 -20.94
CA GLY A 156 0.44 4.31 -20.29
C GLY A 156 -0.62 3.77 -19.33
N ASP A 157 -1.08 4.59 -18.40
CA ASP A 157 -2.16 4.22 -17.50
C ASP A 157 -3.51 4.35 -18.23
N SER A 158 -4.47 3.47 -17.92
CA SER A 158 -5.81 3.44 -18.50
C SER A 158 -6.87 3.74 -17.45
N ARG A 159 -7.68 4.77 -17.68
CA ARG A 159 -8.77 5.17 -16.78
C ARG A 159 -9.86 4.09 -16.68
N LEU A 160 -10.11 3.58 -15.48
CA LEU A 160 -11.19 2.64 -15.19
C LEU A 160 -12.42 3.31 -14.56
N LEU A 161 -12.20 4.29 -13.69
CA LEU A 161 -13.26 5.04 -13.02
C LEU A 161 -12.89 6.52 -12.91
N THR A 162 -13.83 7.41 -13.24
CA THR A 162 -13.78 8.82 -12.79
C THR A 162 -15.05 9.08 -11.98
N GLY A 163 -14.90 9.39 -10.70
CA GLY A 163 -16.00 9.79 -9.84
C GLY A 163 -16.55 11.14 -10.26
N SER A 164 -17.81 11.17 -10.72
CA SER A 164 -18.55 12.41 -11.01
C SER A 164 -19.21 12.96 -9.74
N ASP A 165 -19.33 14.29 -9.63
CA ASP A 165 -19.95 15.01 -8.51
C ASP A 165 -19.48 14.58 -7.12
N VAL A 166 -18.21 14.19 -7.02
CA VAL A 166 -17.50 13.88 -5.77
C VAL A 166 -16.17 14.63 -5.72
N HIS A 167 -15.55 14.69 -4.55
CA HIS A 167 -14.21 15.26 -4.40
C HIS A 167 -13.32 14.39 -3.51
N SER A 168 -12.00 14.51 -3.69
CA SER A 168 -11.02 13.97 -2.77
C SER A 168 -10.79 14.92 -1.59
N ASN A 169 -10.15 14.43 -0.53
CA ASN A 169 -9.91 15.15 0.71
C ASN A 169 -8.43 15.57 0.86
N ASN A 170 -8.19 16.44 1.84
CA ASN A 170 -6.85 16.80 2.34
C ASN A 170 -5.94 17.50 1.31
N GLY A 171 -6.52 18.34 0.45
CA GLY A 171 -5.77 19.19 -0.48
C GLY A 171 -4.97 18.39 -1.50
N THR A 172 -3.65 18.62 -1.56
CA THR A 172 -2.77 17.91 -2.51
C THR A 172 -2.59 16.44 -2.18
N LYS A 173 -2.91 15.99 -0.96
CA LYS A 173 -2.90 14.55 -0.63
C LYS A 173 -3.97 13.79 -1.40
N ALA A 174 -5.08 14.45 -1.76
CA ALA A 174 -6.08 13.95 -2.70
C ALA A 174 -6.59 12.53 -2.39
N VAL A 175 -6.84 12.24 -1.11
CA VAL A 175 -7.22 10.92 -0.62
C VAL A 175 -8.74 10.72 -0.60
N PRO A 176 -9.27 9.49 -0.70
CA PRO A 176 -10.68 9.22 -0.45
C PRO A 176 -11.05 9.46 1.03
N SER A 177 -12.34 9.45 1.36
CA SER A 177 -12.76 9.36 2.77
C SER A 177 -12.42 8.01 3.37
N LEU A 178 -12.53 6.95 2.56
CA LEU A 178 -12.09 5.59 2.86
C LEU A 178 -11.88 4.83 1.54
N SER A 179 -10.89 3.96 1.48
CA SER A 179 -10.75 2.93 0.43
C SER A 179 -10.47 1.59 1.08
N GLY A 180 -11.24 0.57 0.71
CA GLY A 180 -11.03 -0.81 1.14
C GLY A 180 -12.25 -1.70 0.94
N ASP A 181 -12.07 -3.02 1.08
CA ASP A 181 -13.15 -4.00 1.11
C ASP A 181 -14.04 -3.72 2.33
N VAL A 182 -15.25 -3.25 2.07
CA VAL A 182 -16.26 -3.02 3.11
C VAL A 182 -17.60 -3.67 2.79
N LEU A 183 -17.81 -4.08 1.53
CA LEU A 183 -19.02 -4.71 1.03
C LEU A 183 -18.64 -5.71 -0.09
N GLY A 184 -19.55 -6.66 -0.38
CA GLY A 184 -19.41 -7.48 -1.58
C GLY A 184 -18.35 -8.58 -1.48
N ASP A 185 -17.45 -8.63 -2.45
CA ASP A 185 -16.34 -9.58 -2.48
C ASP A 185 -15.02 -8.92 -2.06
N TRP A 186 -13.88 -9.54 -2.35
CA TRP A 186 -12.56 -9.12 -1.85
C TRP A 186 -12.04 -7.80 -2.41
N ARG A 187 -12.69 -7.25 -3.44
CA ARG A 187 -12.26 -6.02 -4.10
C ARG A 187 -12.66 -4.80 -3.29
N GLU A 188 -11.91 -3.73 -3.47
CA GLU A 188 -11.96 -2.58 -2.58
C GLU A 188 -12.98 -1.55 -3.07
N GLU A 189 -13.94 -1.19 -2.21
CA GLU A 189 -14.77 -0.01 -2.45
C GLU A 189 -13.96 1.27 -2.24
N VAL A 190 -14.40 2.34 -2.91
CA VAL A 190 -13.88 3.70 -2.66
C VAL A 190 -15.02 4.61 -2.24
N ILE A 191 -14.81 5.34 -1.14
CA ILE A 191 -15.80 6.26 -0.56
C ILE A 191 -15.31 7.69 -0.72
N TRP A 192 -16.09 8.51 -1.42
CA TRP A 192 -15.86 9.95 -1.54
C TRP A 192 -17.08 10.76 -1.09
N PRO A 193 -16.87 11.96 -0.53
CA PRO A 193 -17.94 12.94 -0.34
C PRO A 193 -18.43 13.49 -1.68
N THR A 194 -19.72 13.80 -1.76
CA THR A 194 -20.27 14.58 -2.87
C THR A 194 -19.64 15.97 -2.93
N SER A 195 -19.57 16.59 -4.12
CA SER A 195 -18.96 17.92 -4.31
C SER A 195 -19.50 19.02 -3.40
N ASP A 196 -20.71 18.85 -2.86
CA ASP A 196 -21.38 19.76 -1.93
C ASP A 196 -21.38 19.30 -0.46
N ASN A 197 -20.66 18.21 -0.15
CA ASN A 197 -20.55 17.60 1.19
C ASN A 197 -21.89 17.21 1.83
N ARG A 198 -22.94 16.92 1.04
CA ARG A 198 -24.25 16.49 1.57
C ARG A 198 -24.41 14.97 1.70
N ALA A 199 -23.56 14.19 1.05
CA ALA A 199 -23.58 12.73 1.14
C ALA A 199 -22.18 12.13 0.95
N LEU A 200 -22.02 10.87 1.37
CA LEU A 200 -20.93 10.02 0.93
C LEU A 200 -21.44 9.10 -0.18
N ARG A 201 -20.61 8.85 -1.19
CA ARG A 201 -20.87 7.86 -2.25
C ARG A 201 -19.88 6.73 -2.12
N ILE A 202 -20.41 5.51 -2.05
CA ILE A 202 -19.64 4.26 -2.02
C ILE A 202 -19.64 3.72 -3.44
N TYR A 203 -18.46 3.58 -4.02
CA TYR A 203 -18.25 3.01 -5.34
C TYR A 203 -17.76 1.57 -5.16
N ALA A 204 -18.52 0.62 -5.69
CA ALA A 204 -18.17 -0.79 -5.78
C ALA A 204 -17.97 -1.17 -7.25
N THR A 205 -17.06 -2.10 -7.51
CA THR A 205 -16.73 -2.51 -8.88
C THR A 205 -17.87 -3.31 -9.54
N PRO A 206 -18.27 -3.00 -10.79
CA PRO A 206 -19.23 -3.81 -11.54
C PRO A 206 -18.56 -4.97 -12.30
N VAL A 207 -17.22 -5.04 -12.28
CA VAL A 207 -16.44 -6.01 -13.04
C VAL A 207 -16.63 -7.40 -12.42
N ARG A 208 -16.67 -8.45 -13.23
CA ARG A 208 -16.72 -9.83 -12.73
C ARG A 208 -15.31 -10.38 -12.59
N THR A 209 -15.01 -10.99 -11.45
CA THR A 209 -13.77 -11.74 -11.23
C THR A 209 -14.04 -13.23 -11.04
N GLY A 210 -13.09 -14.07 -11.42
CA GLY A 210 -13.06 -15.50 -11.08
C GLY A 210 -12.28 -15.81 -9.80
N ILE A 211 -11.55 -14.82 -9.26
CA ILE A 211 -10.74 -14.95 -8.05
C ILE A 211 -11.67 -14.94 -6.82
N LYS A 212 -11.38 -15.83 -5.87
CA LYS A 212 -12.09 -15.92 -4.60
C LYS A 212 -11.09 -15.77 -3.47
N ILE A 213 -11.26 -14.72 -2.68
CA ILE A 213 -10.54 -14.46 -1.45
C ILE A 213 -11.59 -14.21 -0.38
N HIS A 214 -11.31 -14.58 0.87
CA HIS A 214 -12.14 -14.11 1.97
C HIS A 214 -12.17 -12.57 1.97
N THR A 215 -13.21 -11.96 2.53
CA THR A 215 -13.19 -10.52 2.75
C THR A 215 -11.89 -10.12 3.45
N LEU A 216 -11.23 -9.08 2.95
CA LEU A 216 -9.98 -8.60 3.50
C LEU A 216 -10.17 -8.04 4.92
N LEU A 217 -11.41 -7.72 5.33
CA LEU A 217 -11.72 -7.40 6.73
C LEU A 217 -11.48 -8.56 7.71
N HIS A 218 -11.33 -9.78 7.23
CA HIS A 218 -10.95 -10.94 8.05
C HIS A 218 -9.44 -11.16 8.11
N ASP A 219 -8.64 -10.44 7.33
CA ASP A 219 -7.19 -10.38 7.50
C ASP A 219 -6.84 -9.36 8.60
N PRO A 220 -6.09 -9.73 9.66
CA PRO A 220 -5.84 -8.85 10.79
C PRO A 220 -5.08 -7.58 10.39
N GLN A 221 -4.04 -7.71 9.56
CA GLN A 221 -3.23 -6.58 9.12
C GLN A 221 -4.04 -5.59 8.27
N TYR A 222 -4.79 -6.08 7.28
CA TYR A 222 -5.64 -5.26 6.43
C TYR A 222 -6.76 -4.58 7.22
N ARG A 223 -7.41 -5.33 8.13
CA ARG A 223 -8.49 -4.82 8.97
C ARG A 223 -8.01 -3.69 9.88
N VAL A 224 -6.82 -3.83 10.46
CA VAL A 224 -6.18 -2.77 11.27
C VAL A 224 -5.71 -1.62 10.36
N ALA A 225 -5.32 -1.90 9.12
CA ALA A 225 -4.98 -0.86 8.15
C ALA A 225 -6.13 0.08 7.82
N LEU A 226 -7.35 -0.44 7.67
CA LEU A 226 -8.53 0.43 7.56
C LEU A 226 -8.78 1.26 8.83
N ALA A 227 -8.42 0.74 10.01
CA ALA A 227 -8.59 1.47 11.26
C ALA A 227 -7.59 2.63 11.40
N TRP A 228 -6.35 2.48 10.93
CA TRP A 228 -5.37 3.57 10.94
C TRP A 228 -5.40 4.43 9.67
N GLN A 229 -6.15 4.07 8.62
CA GLN A 229 -6.16 4.79 7.34
C GLN A 229 -6.44 6.30 7.48
N ASN A 230 -7.21 6.75 8.48
CA ASN A 230 -7.48 8.17 8.73
C ASN A 230 -6.33 8.93 9.42
N THR A 231 -5.22 8.27 9.76
CA THR A 231 -4.14 8.81 10.59
C THR A 231 -3.23 9.70 9.75
N ALA A 232 -3.16 10.98 10.12
CA ALA A 232 -2.24 11.97 9.55
C ALA A 232 -2.24 11.99 8.00
N TYR A 233 -1.20 11.48 7.35
CA TYR A 233 -1.16 11.29 5.90
C TYR A 233 -1.59 9.88 5.55
N ASN A 234 -2.87 9.74 5.22
CA ASN A 234 -3.52 8.47 4.90
C ASN A 234 -2.66 7.62 3.92
N GLN A 235 -2.56 6.31 4.14
CA GLN A 235 -1.91 5.36 3.23
C GLN A 235 -2.85 4.23 2.86
N PRO A 236 -2.66 3.57 1.69
CA PRO A 236 -3.47 2.43 1.30
C PRO A 236 -3.25 1.22 2.23
N PRO A 237 -4.28 0.39 2.44
CA PRO A 237 -4.17 -0.81 3.26
C PRO A 237 -3.40 -1.92 2.54
N HIS A 238 -2.73 -2.80 3.31
CA HIS A 238 -2.05 -4.00 2.83
C HIS A 238 -2.43 -5.19 3.71
N PRO A 239 -2.73 -6.37 3.13
CA PRO A 239 -2.96 -7.59 3.88
C PRO A 239 -1.66 -8.24 4.34
N SER A 240 -1.79 -9.24 5.24
CA SER A 240 -0.66 -10.02 5.75
C SER A 240 -0.06 -11.03 4.75
N PHE A 241 -0.67 -11.17 3.56
CA PHE A 241 -0.27 -12.12 2.53
C PHE A 241 -0.27 -11.47 1.14
N PHE A 242 0.54 -11.99 0.22
CA PHE A 242 0.60 -11.46 -1.14
C PHE A 242 -0.70 -11.69 -1.94
N ILE A 243 -1.23 -10.62 -2.53
CA ILE A 243 -2.28 -10.63 -3.56
C ILE A 243 -1.69 -9.94 -4.79
N GLY A 244 -1.58 -10.69 -5.87
CA GLY A 244 -0.93 -10.25 -7.11
C GLY A 244 -0.83 -11.37 -8.13
N ASP A 245 -0.19 -11.10 -9.26
CA ASP A 245 0.04 -12.11 -10.29
C ASP A 245 0.88 -13.28 -9.74
N GLY A 246 0.42 -14.50 -10.05
CA GLY A 246 1.05 -15.71 -9.54
C GLY A 246 0.91 -15.93 -8.03
N MET A 247 0.00 -15.23 -7.34
CA MET A 247 -0.31 -15.48 -5.93
C MET A 247 -0.69 -16.94 -5.68
N SER A 248 -0.34 -17.42 -4.49
CA SER A 248 -0.84 -18.69 -3.99
C SER A 248 -2.28 -18.55 -3.48
N THR A 249 -2.92 -19.66 -3.12
CA THR A 249 -4.24 -19.59 -2.45
C THR A 249 -4.06 -18.90 -1.10
N PRO A 250 -4.79 -17.79 -0.81
CA PRO A 250 -4.70 -17.11 0.47
C PRO A 250 -5.00 -18.03 1.65
N PRO A 251 -4.35 -17.80 2.80
CA PRO A 251 -4.64 -18.57 4.00
C PRO A 251 -6.11 -18.39 4.42
N GLN A 252 -6.70 -19.43 4.99
CA GLN A 252 -7.99 -19.30 5.66
C GLN A 252 -7.80 -18.42 6.91
N PRO A 253 -8.63 -17.38 7.12
CA PRO A 253 -8.53 -16.53 8.31
C PRO A 253 -8.69 -17.35 9.61
N ASP A 254 -7.74 -17.19 10.55
CA ASP A 254 -7.81 -17.74 11.90
C ASP A 254 -8.45 -16.72 12.85
N ILE A 255 -9.79 -16.68 12.84
CA ILE A 255 -10.59 -15.71 13.60
C ILE A 255 -11.79 -16.39 14.25
N TYR A 256 -12.30 -15.77 15.33
CA TYR A 256 -13.57 -16.14 15.94
C TYR A 256 -14.48 -14.91 16.03
N VAL A 257 -15.79 -15.13 15.89
CA VAL A 257 -16.81 -14.08 16.06
C VAL A 257 -17.27 -14.05 17.52
N ARG A 258 -17.63 -12.87 18.01
CA ARG A 258 -18.10 -12.64 19.38
C ARG A 258 -19.61 -12.82 19.50
#